data_AF-R2S6K7-F1
#
_entry.id   AF-R2S6K7-F1
#
_cell.length_a   1.000
_cell.length_b   1.000
_cell.length_c   1.000
_cell.angle_alpha   90.00
_cell.angle_beta   90.00
_cell.angle_gamma   90.00
#
_symmetry.space_group_name_H-M   'P 1'
#
loop_
_entity.id
_entity.type
_entity.pdbx_description
1 polymer ?
#
loop_
_entity_poly.entity_id
_entity_poly.type
_entity_poly.pdbx_seq_one_letter_code
_entity_poly.pdbx_strand_id
1 'polypeptide(L)'
;MAFRYPNGQLFSSNSAPKDNSKLAKRTNFANRGMRFEEAINHSNDYYLTHDIAVIHKKPTPLQIVKVDYPRRSAAVIKEAYFRQPSTTDYNGVYKGYYLDFEAKETKNKTSFPFKNFHEHQIDHMRKCLKQGGICFILLWFSSIQRCFFLPSEVLITLWEQQASGKKSMTLSQVETEGIEISPKIAPRIPYLDAVDEFICKKE
;
A
#
# COMPACT_ATOMS: atom_id res chain seq x y z
N MET A 1 7.18 -67.43 -4.96
CA MET A 1 6.54 -67.72 -6.26
C MET A 1 5.77 -66.49 -6.71
N ALA A 2 6.02 -65.97 -7.92
CA ALA A 2 5.37 -64.77 -8.42
C ALA A 2 4.14 -65.16 -9.26
N PHE A 3 2.95 -64.74 -8.83
CA PHE A 3 1.73 -64.93 -9.62
C PHE A 3 1.73 -63.93 -10.79
N ARG A 4 1.56 -64.43 -12.02
CA ARG A 4 1.49 -63.64 -13.26
C ARG A 4 0.11 -63.84 -13.90
N TYR A 5 -0.47 -62.77 -14.44
CA TYR A 5 -1.72 -62.84 -15.20
C TYR A 5 -1.47 -63.23 -16.66
N PRO A 6 -2.47 -63.78 -17.38
CA PRO A 6 -2.32 -64.31 -18.75
C PRO A 6 -1.88 -63.31 -19.83
N ASN A 7 -1.81 -62.02 -19.51
CA ASN A 7 -1.35 -60.92 -20.36
C ASN A 7 0.06 -60.41 -19.99
N GLY A 8 0.82 -61.16 -19.18
CA GLY A 8 2.26 -60.97 -18.98
C GLY A 8 2.68 -59.84 -18.05
N GLN A 9 1.75 -59.15 -17.39
CA GLN A 9 2.09 -58.12 -16.41
C GLN A 9 2.33 -58.71 -15.01
N LEU A 10 3.34 -58.18 -14.31
CA LEU A 10 3.74 -58.58 -12.96
C LEU A 10 2.85 -57.90 -11.91
N PHE A 11 2.39 -58.68 -10.93
CA PHE A 11 1.65 -58.14 -9.77
C PHE A 11 2.61 -57.36 -8.86
N SER A 12 2.42 -56.03 -8.77
CA SER A 12 3.18 -55.17 -7.83
C SER A 12 2.23 -54.69 -6.72
N SER A 13 2.41 -55.21 -5.51
CA SER A 13 1.81 -54.67 -4.30
C SER A 13 2.75 -53.61 -3.72
N ASN A 14 2.54 -52.34 -4.05
CA ASN A 14 3.06 -51.22 -3.27
C ASN A 14 2.01 -50.11 -3.23
N SER A 15 1.33 -50.07 -2.09
CA SER A 15 0.47 -49.01 -1.60
C SER A 15 1.26 -47.72 -1.43
N ALA A 16 1.13 -46.79 -2.38
CA ALA A 16 1.49 -45.39 -2.16
C ALA A 16 0.39 -44.71 -1.32
N PRO A 17 0.74 -43.89 -0.31
CA PRO A 17 -0.25 -43.09 0.40
C PRO A 17 -0.86 -42.10 -0.60
N LYS A 18 -2.20 -42.07 -0.66
CA LYS A 18 -2.96 -41.08 -1.43
C LYS A 18 -2.69 -39.70 -0.84
N ASP A 19 -1.78 -38.96 -1.45
CA ASP A 19 -1.60 -37.53 -1.21
C ASP A 19 -2.82 -36.78 -1.78
N ASN A 20 -3.88 -36.71 -0.97
CA ASN A 20 -5.07 -35.90 -1.21
C ASN A 20 -4.78 -34.43 -0.88
N SER A 21 -3.77 -33.83 -1.52
CA SER A 21 -3.51 -32.40 -1.43
C SER A 21 -3.43 -31.74 -2.82
N LYS A 22 -4.32 -32.14 -3.74
CA LYS A 22 -4.75 -31.21 -4.79
C LYS A 22 -5.60 -30.14 -4.10
N LEU A 23 -4.94 -29.11 -3.58
CA LEU A 23 -5.57 -27.83 -3.26
C LEU A 23 -6.14 -27.31 -4.59
N ALA A 24 -7.40 -27.67 -4.85
CA ALA A 24 -8.16 -27.03 -5.90
C ALA A 24 -8.03 -25.54 -5.63
N LYS A 25 -7.42 -24.80 -6.56
CA LYS A 25 -7.45 -23.34 -6.56
C LYS A 25 -8.92 -22.97 -6.57
N ARG A 26 -9.51 -22.77 -5.39
CA ARG A 26 -10.75 -22.02 -5.24
C ARG A 26 -10.40 -20.68 -5.85
N THR A 27 -10.92 -20.43 -7.04
CA THR A 27 -10.97 -19.09 -7.62
C THR A 27 -11.81 -18.28 -6.65
N ASN A 28 -11.15 -17.67 -5.67
CA ASN A 28 -11.77 -16.75 -4.73
C ASN A 28 -12.19 -15.53 -5.53
N PHE A 29 -13.42 -15.54 -6.02
CA PHE A 29 -14.09 -14.39 -6.63
C PHE A 29 -14.32 -13.24 -5.63
N ALA A 30 -13.94 -13.41 -4.36
CA ALA A 30 -14.02 -12.43 -3.29
C ALA A 30 -13.05 -11.24 -3.44
N ASN A 31 -12.08 -11.31 -4.36
CA ASN A 31 -11.12 -10.23 -4.63
C ASN A 31 -11.41 -9.50 -5.95
N ARG A 32 -12.67 -9.40 -6.40
CA ARG A 32 -13.05 -8.57 -7.55
C ARG A 32 -13.03 -7.08 -7.17
N GLY A 33 -11.83 -6.56 -6.96
CA GLY A 33 -11.52 -5.15 -6.75
C GLY A 33 -10.01 -5.03 -6.57
N MET A 34 -9.38 -4.15 -7.35
CA MET A 34 -7.97 -3.79 -7.16
C MET A 34 -7.83 -3.14 -5.77
N ARG A 35 -6.81 -3.54 -5.01
CA ARG A 35 -6.55 -2.94 -3.69
C ARG A 35 -6.15 -1.47 -3.89
N PHE A 36 -6.47 -0.61 -2.93
CA PHE A 36 -6.15 0.81 -3.05
C PHE A 36 -4.65 1.05 -3.27
N GLU A 37 -3.82 0.30 -2.56
CA GLU A 37 -2.35 0.30 -2.71
C GLU A 37 -1.91 -0.08 -4.13
N GLU A 38 -2.51 -1.14 -4.70
CA GLU A 38 -2.21 -1.58 -6.08
C GLU A 38 -2.61 -0.51 -7.10
N ALA A 39 -3.74 0.16 -6.88
CA ALA A 39 -4.19 1.26 -7.74
C ALA A 39 -3.24 2.46 -7.72
N ILE A 40 -2.67 2.78 -6.55
CA ILE A 40 -1.64 3.81 -6.42
C ILE A 40 -0.37 3.38 -7.15
N ASN A 41 0.10 2.15 -6.96
CA ASN A 41 1.30 1.64 -7.64
C ASN A 41 1.14 1.69 -9.17
N HIS A 42 0.00 1.26 -9.71
CA HIS A 42 -0.30 1.39 -11.14
C HIS A 42 -0.32 2.84 -11.62
N SER A 43 -0.76 3.77 -10.78
CA SER A 43 -0.75 5.20 -11.10
C SER A 43 0.67 5.76 -11.10
N ASN A 44 1.50 5.34 -10.15
CA ASN A 44 2.91 5.72 -10.08
C ASN A 44 3.69 5.18 -11.29
N ASP A 45 3.47 3.92 -11.68
CA ASP A 45 4.06 3.33 -12.88
C ASP A 45 3.62 4.07 -14.15
N TYR A 46 2.34 4.49 -14.21
CA TYR A 46 1.84 5.33 -15.30
C TYR A 46 2.58 6.67 -15.34
N TYR A 47 2.72 7.38 -14.22
CA TYR A 47 3.45 8.64 -14.17
C TYR A 47 4.92 8.49 -14.54
N LEU A 48 5.57 7.41 -14.12
CA LEU A 48 6.97 7.13 -14.42
C LEU A 48 7.19 6.85 -15.91
N THR A 49 6.36 5.99 -16.51
CA THR A 49 6.49 5.59 -17.92
C THR A 49 6.13 6.69 -18.91
N HIS A 50 5.42 7.72 -18.46
CA HIS A 50 5.03 8.88 -19.28
C HIS A 50 5.84 10.14 -18.94
N ASP A 51 6.93 10.01 -18.17
CA ASP A 51 7.80 11.12 -17.75
C ASP A 51 7.06 12.27 -17.03
N ILE A 52 5.98 11.95 -16.31
CA ILE A 52 5.16 12.92 -15.56
C ILE A 52 5.73 13.16 -14.17
N ALA A 53 6.05 12.09 -13.43
CA ALA A 53 6.58 12.15 -12.08
C ALA A 53 7.38 10.88 -11.74
N VAL A 54 8.34 11.01 -10.82
CA VAL A 54 9.16 9.88 -10.35
C VAL A 54 8.81 9.62 -8.90
N ILE A 55 7.89 8.69 -8.65
CA ILE A 55 7.33 8.40 -7.33
C ILE A 55 7.36 6.90 -7.09
N HIS A 56 7.84 6.50 -5.91
CA HIS A 56 7.98 5.10 -5.55
C HIS A 56 7.44 4.81 -4.15
N LYS A 57 7.02 3.56 -3.96
CA LYS A 57 6.73 3.01 -2.64
C LYS A 57 8.05 2.57 -1.98
N LYS A 58 8.25 2.93 -0.73
CA LYS A 58 9.34 2.43 0.10
C LYS A 58 9.11 0.94 0.41
N PRO A 59 10.13 0.08 0.28
CA PRO A 59 10.00 -1.33 0.61
C PRO A 59 9.77 -1.51 2.11
N THR A 60 9.08 -2.60 2.46
CA THR A 60 8.84 -2.94 3.87
C THR A 60 10.16 -3.09 4.62
N PRO A 61 10.36 -2.38 5.74
CA PRO A 61 11.64 -2.40 6.45
C PRO A 61 11.87 -3.75 7.14
N LEU A 62 12.96 -4.41 6.75
CA LEU A 62 13.41 -5.68 7.31
C LEU A 62 14.81 -5.52 7.93
N GLN A 63 14.98 -6.06 9.13
CA GLN A 63 16.29 -6.30 9.72
C GLN A 63 16.75 -7.69 9.33
N ILE A 64 17.68 -7.77 8.39
CA ILE A 64 18.30 -9.03 7.97
C ILE A 64 19.29 -9.46 9.05
N VAL A 65 19.17 -10.70 9.53
CA VAL A 65 20.03 -11.27 10.58
C VAL A 65 20.95 -12.33 10.00
N LYS A 66 20.42 -13.19 9.12
CA LYS A 66 21.21 -14.26 8.50
C LYS A 66 20.98 -14.31 7.01
N VAL A 67 22.08 -14.37 6.25
CA VAL A 67 22.10 -14.51 4.80
C VAL A 67 23.04 -15.64 4.42
N ASP A 68 22.56 -16.53 3.55
CA ASP A 68 23.38 -17.56 2.92
C ASP A 68 23.67 -17.20 1.47
N TYR A 69 24.85 -17.57 0.98
CA TYR A 69 25.30 -17.32 -0.39
C TYR A 69 25.59 -18.64 -1.10
N PRO A 70 24.58 -19.33 -1.67
CA PRO A 70 24.78 -20.64 -2.29
C PRO A 70 25.69 -20.57 -3.54
N ARG A 71 25.72 -19.43 -4.25
CA ARG A 71 26.55 -19.17 -5.44
C ARG A 71 26.82 -17.66 -5.55
N ARG A 72 27.84 -17.23 -6.31
CA ARG A 72 28.22 -15.80 -6.45
C ARG A 72 27.08 -14.88 -6.92
N SER A 73 26.10 -15.39 -7.66
CA SER A 73 24.99 -14.62 -8.22
C SER A 73 23.72 -14.62 -7.35
N ALA A 74 23.74 -15.23 -6.17
CA ALA A 74 22.53 -15.42 -5.36
C ALA A 74 22.81 -15.24 -3.87
N ALA A 75 21.96 -14.44 -3.23
CA ALA A 75 21.89 -14.29 -1.79
C ALA A 75 20.50 -14.72 -1.31
N VAL A 76 20.44 -15.48 -0.22
CA VAL A 76 19.19 -15.98 0.36
C VAL A 76 19.12 -15.48 1.80
N ILE A 77 18.14 -14.63 2.09
CA ILE A 77 17.83 -14.22 3.46
C ILE A 77 17.23 -15.43 4.17
N LYS A 78 17.90 -15.92 5.22
CA LYS A 78 17.45 -17.06 6.04
C LYS A 78 16.67 -16.63 7.27
N GLU A 79 17.01 -15.47 7.82
CA GLU A 79 16.38 -14.93 9.01
C GLU A 79 16.32 -13.40 8.92
N ALA A 80 15.14 -12.85 9.14
CA ALA A 80 14.92 -11.41 9.22
C ALA A 80 13.75 -11.11 10.18
N TYR A 81 13.84 -9.95 10.83
CA TYR A 81 12.78 -9.42 11.68
C TYR A 81 12.17 -8.17 11.04
N PHE A 82 10.85 -8.05 11.10
CA PHE A 82 10.20 -6.80 10.71
C PHE A 82 10.64 -5.66 11.64
N ARG A 83 10.96 -4.51 11.06
CA ARG A 83 11.16 -3.28 11.82
C ARG A 83 9.93 -2.41 11.70
N GLN A 84 9.69 -1.60 12.73
CA GLN A 84 8.70 -0.54 12.64
C GLN A 84 9.22 0.52 11.64
N PRO A 85 8.42 0.91 10.62
CA PRO A 85 8.80 2.00 9.74
C PRO A 85 8.91 3.30 10.55
N SER A 86 9.85 4.16 10.17
CA SER A 86 10.03 5.50 10.75
C SER A 86 9.50 6.62 9.86
N THR A 87 9.07 6.28 8.64
CA THR A 87 8.62 7.23 7.62
C THR A 87 7.31 6.77 7.01
N THR A 88 6.72 7.64 6.20
CA THR A 88 5.62 7.35 5.26
C THR A 88 6.01 6.35 4.17
N ASP A 89 5.00 5.75 3.54
CA ASP A 89 5.16 4.69 2.55
C ASP A 89 5.59 5.16 1.16
N TYR A 90 5.25 6.38 0.72
CA TYR A 90 5.53 6.85 -0.65
C TYR A 90 6.31 8.17 -0.67
N ASN A 91 7.23 8.30 -1.61
CA ASN A 91 7.87 9.58 -1.89
C ASN A 91 8.37 9.66 -3.33
N GLY A 92 8.71 10.88 -3.75
CA GLY A 92 9.19 11.12 -5.11
C GLY A 92 9.38 12.59 -5.43
N VAL A 93 9.52 12.86 -6.73
CA VAL A 93 9.70 14.21 -7.28
C VAL A 93 8.66 14.45 -8.37
N TYR A 94 8.07 15.64 -8.34
CA TYR A 94 7.14 16.14 -9.36
C TYR A 94 7.37 17.63 -9.57
N LYS A 95 7.66 18.05 -10.81
CA LYS A 95 7.93 19.48 -11.17
C LYS A 95 8.96 20.18 -10.25
N GLY A 96 9.95 19.44 -9.75
CA GLY A 96 10.96 19.96 -8.83
C GLY A 96 10.55 19.98 -7.34
N TYR A 97 9.28 19.70 -7.03
CA TYR A 97 8.81 19.54 -5.66
C TYR A 97 9.09 18.12 -5.16
N TYR A 98 9.56 18.03 -3.91
CA TYR A 98 9.59 16.77 -3.17
C TYR A 98 8.16 16.43 -2.71
N LEU A 99 7.66 15.27 -3.14
CA LEU A 99 6.39 14.72 -2.70
C LEU A 99 6.64 13.60 -1.69
N ASP A 100 5.87 13.58 -0.61
CA ASP A 100 5.93 12.53 0.41
C ASP A 100 4.53 12.27 0.95
N PHE A 101 4.03 11.05 0.81
CA PHE A 101 2.65 10.77 1.17
C PHE A 101 2.42 9.38 1.75
N GLU A 102 1.31 9.29 2.45
CA GLU A 102 0.79 8.07 3.05
C GLU A 102 -0.54 7.70 2.39
N ALA A 103 -0.85 6.40 2.30
CA ALA A 103 -2.11 5.95 1.74
C ALA A 103 -2.85 5.05 2.72
N LYS A 104 -4.05 5.43 3.15
CA LYS A 104 -4.84 4.65 4.10
C LYS A 104 -6.25 4.45 3.57
N GLU A 105 -6.78 3.24 3.78
CA GLU A 105 -8.15 2.89 3.46
C GLU A 105 -8.99 2.68 4.73
N THR A 106 -10.29 2.95 4.62
CA THR A 106 -11.26 2.65 5.67
C THR A 106 -12.55 2.09 5.06
N LYS A 107 -13.18 1.16 5.80
CA LYS A 107 -14.53 0.65 5.48
C LYS A 107 -15.62 1.49 6.14
N ASN A 108 -15.28 2.37 7.06
CA ASN A 108 -16.25 3.28 7.68
C ASN A 108 -16.78 4.25 6.62
N LYS A 109 -18.09 4.56 6.68
CA LYS A 109 -18.74 5.44 5.70
C LYS A 109 -18.68 6.93 6.09
N THR A 110 -18.51 7.22 7.37
CA THR A 110 -18.69 8.56 7.94
C THR A 110 -17.46 9.11 8.64
N SER A 111 -16.42 8.30 8.85
CA SER A 111 -15.23 8.72 9.57
C SER A 111 -13.98 7.92 9.23
N PHE A 112 -12.83 8.56 9.40
CA PHE A 112 -11.51 7.97 9.29
C PHE A 112 -10.87 7.87 10.68
N PRO A 113 -10.70 6.65 11.24
CA PRO A 113 -10.11 6.46 12.57
C PRO A 113 -8.64 6.87 12.62
N PHE A 114 -8.24 7.64 13.65
CA PHE A 114 -6.83 8.04 13.80
C PHE A 114 -5.91 6.87 14.12
N LYS A 115 -6.41 5.79 14.71
CA LYS A 115 -5.62 4.55 14.95
C LYS A 115 -4.94 3.97 13.70
N ASN A 116 -5.35 4.37 12.50
CA ASN A 116 -4.75 3.97 11.24
C ASN A 116 -3.42 4.71 10.94
N PHE A 117 -3.13 5.78 11.68
CA PHE A 117 -1.88 6.52 11.64
C PHE A 117 -1.07 6.25 12.91
N HIS A 118 0.25 6.36 12.76
CA HIS A 118 1.18 6.19 13.87
C HIS A 118 1.95 7.48 14.09
N GLU A 119 2.33 7.74 15.35
CA GLU A 119 3.01 8.98 15.76
C GLU A 119 4.27 9.27 14.93
N HIS A 120 5.09 8.25 14.65
CA HIS A 120 6.29 8.40 13.83
C HIS A 120 6.00 8.93 12.41
N GLN A 121 4.83 8.60 11.83
CA GLN A 121 4.43 9.10 10.51
C GLN A 121 4.12 10.60 10.59
N ILE A 122 3.41 11.02 11.64
CA ILE A 122 3.07 12.42 11.89
C ILE A 122 4.35 13.25 12.12
N ASP A 123 5.29 12.74 12.91
CA ASP A 123 6.58 13.39 13.16
C ASP A 123 7.44 13.51 11.90
N HIS A 124 7.44 12.48 11.05
CA HIS A 124 8.10 12.52 9.75
C HIS A 124 7.49 13.60 8.85
N MET A 125 6.15 13.64 8.73
CA MET A 125 5.45 14.66 7.95
C MET A 125 5.78 16.08 8.45
N ARG A 126 5.80 16.32 9.77
CA ARG A 126 6.20 17.62 10.35
C ARG A 126 7.62 18.03 9.90
N LYS A 127 8.56 17.09 9.92
CA LYS A 127 9.95 17.35 9.50
C LYS A 127 10.05 17.65 8.01
N CYS A 128 9.32 16.92 7.17
CA CYS A 128 9.30 17.15 5.72
C CYS A 128 8.66 18.49 5.37
N LEU A 129 7.54 18.85 5.99
CA LEU A 129 6.89 20.15 5.81
C LEU A 129 7.83 21.30 6.21
N LYS A 130 8.60 21.15 7.29
CA LYS A 130 9.60 22.15 7.72
C LYS A 130 10.70 22.39 6.67
N GLN A 131 10.97 21.42 5.80
CA GLN A 131 11.95 21.55 4.71
C GLN A 131 11.30 22.00 3.38
N GLY A 132 10.02 22.36 3.38
CA GLY A 132 9.29 22.76 2.17
C GLY A 132 8.83 21.60 1.30
N GLY A 133 8.84 20.36 1.81
CA GLY A 133 8.26 19.21 1.11
C GLY A 133 6.74 19.30 1.05
N ILE A 134 6.15 18.79 -0.04
CA ILE A 134 4.69 18.64 -0.15
C ILE A 134 4.32 17.30 0.46
N CYS A 135 3.74 17.36 1.66
CA CYS A 135 3.27 16.19 2.38
C CYS A 135 1.75 16.08 2.37
N PHE A 136 1.25 14.89 2.07
CA PHE A 136 -0.20 14.64 2.03
C PHE A 136 -0.55 13.20 2.33
N ILE A 137 -1.86 12.93 2.43
CA ILE A 137 -2.41 11.61 2.67
C ILE A 137 -3.50 11.35 1.64
N LEU A 138 -3.45 10.16 1.03
CA LEU A 138 -4.54 9.65 0.23
C LEU A 138 -5.47 8.80 1.10
N LEU A 139 -6.72 9.23 1.23
CA LEU A 139 -7.75 8.58 2.02
C LEU A 139 -8.75 7.88 1.09
N TRP A 140 -8.89 6.57 1.23
CA TRP A 140 -9.88 5.79 0.49
C TRP A 140 -11.00 5.31 1.39
N PHE A 141 -12.23 5.75 1.11
CA PHE A 141 -13.43 5.25 1.77
C PHE A 141 -14.03 4.12 0.93
N SER A 142 -13.58 2.88 1.18
CA SER A 142 -13.88 1.73 0.32
C SER A 142 -15.37 1.43 0.19
N SER A 143 -16.15 1.69 1.24
CA SER A 143 -17.59 1.40 1.29
C SER A 143 -18.45 2.39 0.49
N ILE A 144 -17.92 3.58 0.20
CA ILE A 144 -18.59 4.61 -0.62
C ILE A 144 -17.82 4.92 -1.90
N GLN A 145 -16.69 4.25 -2.13
CA GLN A 145 -15.83 4.37 -3.31
C GLN A 145 -15.34 5.79 -3.60
N ARG A 146 -14.95 6.53 -2.55
CA ARG A 146 -14.44 7.90 -2.67
C ARG A 146 -13.00 8.00 -2.21
N CYS A 147 -12.19 8.75 -2.97
CA CYS A 147 -10.79 9.01 -2.69
C CYS A 147 -10.59 10.49 -2.41
N PHE A 148 -9.76 10.82 -1.43
CA PHE A 148 -9.45 12.20 -1.09
C PHE A 148 -7.95 12.38 -0.93
N PHE A 149 -7.47 13.51 -1.43
CA PHE A 149 -6.21 14.12 -1.05
C PHE A 149 -6.43 14.96 0.20
N LEU A 150 -5.61 14.75 1.23
CA LEU A 150 -5.63 15.57 2.44
C LEU A 150 -4.23 16.13 2.70
N PRO A 151 -4.04 17.45 2.78
CA PRO A 151 -2.77 18.05 3.19
C PRO A 151 -2.33 17.55 4.56
N SER A 152 -1.04 17.27 4.74
CA SER A 152 -0.51 16.79 6.02
C SER A 152 -0.68 17.81 7.14
N GLU A 153 -0.66 19.12 6.85
CA GLU A 153 -0.90 20.19 7.82
C GLU A 153 -2.26 20.04 8.53
N VAL A 154 -3.29 19.66 7.77
CA VAL A 154 -4.63 19.40 8.29
C VAL A 154 -4.63 18.15 9.16
N LEU A 155 -4.02 17.05 8.70
CA LEU A 155 -3.94 15.81 9.48
C LEU A 155 -3.22 16.04 10.82
N ILE A 156 -2.08 16.75 10.80
CA ILE A 156 -1.30 17.04 12.01
C ILE A 156 -2.15 17.84 13.02
N THR A 157 -2.86 18.86 12.55
CA THR A 157 -3.75 19.67 13.39
C THR A 157 -4.86 18.82 14.02
N LEU A 158 -5.51 17.97 13.22
CA LEU A 158 -6.58 17.09 13.70
C LEU A 158 -6.05 15.98 14.63
N TRP A 159 -4.83 15.51 14.40
CA TRP A 159 -4.14 14.55 15.24
C TRP A 159 -3.83 15.12 16.62
N GLU A 160 -3.31 16.35 16.69
CA GLU A 160 -3.00 17.02 17.97
C GLU A 160 -4.27 17.27 18.80
N GLN A 161 -5.39 17.55 18.14
CA GLN A 161 -6.69 17.67 18.79
C GLN A 161 -7.19 16.35 19.39
N GLN A 162 -6.61 15.19 19.08
CA GLN A 162 -7.00 13.90 19.69
C GLN A 162 -6.89 13.90 21.21
N ALA A 163 -5.96 14.68 21.78
CA ALA A 163 -5.83 14.84 23.23
C ALA A 163 -7.12 15.37 23.89
N SER A 164 -7.97 16.09 23.14
CA SER A 164 -9.29 16.57 23.58
C SER A 164 -10.41 15.51 23.50
N GLY A 165 -10.10 14.28 23.07
CA GLY A 165 -11.01 13.13 23.09
C GLY A 165 -11.51 12.64 21.72
N LYS A 166 -11.26 13.40 20.62
CA LYS A 166 -11.64 12.97 19.26
C LYS A 166 -10.73 11.86 18.74
N LYS A 167 -11.29 10.71 18.37
CA LYS A 167 -10.51 9.52 17.92
C LYS A 167 -10.57 9.27 16.39
N SER A 168 -11.23 10.15 15.65
CA SER A 168 -11.41 10.03 14.20
C SER A 168 -11.70 11.39 13.57
N MET A 169 -11.37 11.52 12.30
CA MET A 169 -11.79 12.61 11.42
C MET A 169 -13.11 12.24 10.74
N THR A 170 -14.10 13.14 10.66
CA THR A 170 -15.37 12.83 9.97
C THR A 170 -15.21 13.01 8.46
N LEU A 171 -16.07 12.33 7.68
CA LEU A 171 -16.08 12.48 6.22
C LEU A 171 -16.31 13.94 5.81
N SER A 172 -17.22 14.65 6.48
CA SER A 172 -17.48 16.07 6.21
C SER A 172 -16.24 16.96 6.44
N GLN A 173 -15.40 16.65 7.44
CA GLN A 173 -14.12 17.34 7.62
C GLN A 173 -13.16 17.04 6.47
N VAL A 174 -13.08 15.77 6.02
CA VAL A 174 -12.26 15.40 4.86
C VAL A 174 -12.73 16.09 3.59
N GLU A 175 -14.04 16.21 3.38
CA GLU A 175 -14.62 16.90 2.22
C GLU A 175 -14.37 18.41 2.23
N THR A 176 -14.31 19.01 3.43
CA THR A 176 -14.10 20.46 3.59
C THR A 176 -12.62 20.82 3.42
N GLU A 177 -11.73 20.04 4.02
CA GLU A 177 -10.29 20.35 4.09
C GLU A 177 -9.45 19.63 3.02
N GLY A 178 -10.02 18.60 2.38
CA GLY A 178 -9.38 17.79 1.36
C GLY A 178 -9.89 18.10 -0.05
N ILE A 179 -9.25 17.47 -1.03
CA ILE A 179 -9.63 17.53 -2.45
C ILE A 179 -10.10 16.14 -2.87
N GLU A 180 -11.32 16.04 -3.39
CA GLU A 180 -11.84 14.76 -3.86
C GLU A 180 -11.18 14.33 -5.18
N ILE A 181 -10.62 13.12 -5.20
CA ILE A 181 -10.00 12.52 -6.38
C ILE A 181 -10.98 11.52 -6.97
N SER A 182 -11.39 11.78 -8.21
CA SER A 182 -12.19 10.83 -8.99
C SER A 182 -11.28 9.77 -9.64
N PRO A 183 -11.45 8.47 -9.32
CA PRO A 183 -10.67 7.42 -9.97
C PRO A 183 -10.92 7.38 -11.49
N LYS A 184 -9.85 7.17 -12.28
CA LYS A 184 -9.88 7.11 -13.75
C LYS A 184 -9.41 5.73 -14.25
N ILE A 185 -9.35 5.55 -15.57
CA ILE A 185 -8.84 4.31 -16.18
C ILE A 185 -7.31 4.28 -16.14
N ALA A 186 -6.66 5.37 -16.56
CA ALA A 186 -5.22 5.56 -16.56
C ALA A 186 -4.91 7.06 -16.44
N PRO A 187 -4.22 7.51 -15.36
CA PRO A 187 -3.87 6.75 -14.16
C PRO A 187 -5.12 6.32 -13.36
N ARG A 188 -4.99 5.32 -12.49
CA ARG A 188 -6.14 4.83 -11.70
C ARG A 188 -6.57 5.81 -10.62
N ILE A 189 -5.59 6.35 -9.90
CA ILE A 189 -5.74 7.37 -8.87
C ILE A 189 -4.99 8.61 -9.38
N PRO A 190 -5.66 9.55 -10.06
CA PRO A 190 -5.07 10.75 -10.63
C PRO A 190 -4.73 11.80 -9.55
N TYR A 191 -3.98 11.42 -8.50
CA TYR A 191 -3.73 12.31 -7.36
C TYR A 191 -2.84 13.51 -7.70
N LEU A 192 -2.05 13.46 -8.78
CA LEU A 192 -1.25 14.61 -9.21
C LEU A 192 -2.11 15.81 -9.64
N ASP A 193 -3.35 15.56 -10.12
CA ASP A 193 -4.32 16.62 -10.41
C ASP A 193 -4.64 17.42 -9.12
N ALA A 194 -4.81 16.72 -8.00
CA ALA A 194 -5.04 17.35 -6.69
C ALA A 194 -3.77 18.01 -6.11
N VAL A 195 -2.58 17.46 -6.41
CA VAL A 195 -1.30 18.09 -6.06
C VAL A 195 -1.14 19.42 -6.80
N ASP A 196 -1.43 19.47 -8.11
CA ASP A 196 -1.38 20.70 -8.89
C ASP A 196 -2.37 21.74 -8.35
N GLU A 197 -3.60 21.35 -8.02
CA GLU A 197 -4.58 22.25 -7.38
C GLU A 197 -4.07 22.77 -6.02
N PHE A 198 -3.43 21.92 -5.22
CA PHE A 198 -2.86 22.31 -3.94
C PHE A 198 -1.69 23.30 -4.08
N ILE A 199 -0.81 23.08 -5.06
CA ILE A 199 0.32 23.99 -5.35
C ILE A 199 -0.22 25.36 -5.78
N CYS A 200 -1.17 25.38 -6.73
CA CYS A 200 -1.77 26.64 -7.22
C CYS A 200 -2.48 27.46 -6.13
N LYS A 201 -2.97 26.83 -5.05
CA LYS A 201 -3.58 27.55 -3.92
C LYS A 201 -2.56 28.11 -2.93
N LYS A 202 -1.31 27.62 -2.94
CA LYS A 202 -0.23 28.07 -2.06
C LYS A 202 0.59 29.22 -2.65
N GLU A 203 0.58 29.39 -3.96
CA GLU A 203 1.17 30.51 -4.69
C GLU A 203 0.24 31.72 -4.74
#